data_AF-A0A6G1LCV6-F1
#
_entry.id   AF-A0A6G1LCV6-F1
#
_cell.length_a   1.000
_cell.length_b   1.000
_cell.length_c   1.000
_cell.angle_alpha   90.00
_cell.angle_beta   90.00
_cell.angle_gamma   90.00
#
_symmetry.space_group_name_H-M   'P 1'
#
loop_
_entity.id
_entity.type
_entity.pdbx_description
1 polymer ?
#
loop_
_entity_poly.entity_id
_entity_poly.type
_entity_poly.pdbx_seq_one_letter_code
_entity_poly.pdbx_strand_id
1 'polypeptide(L)'
;MFVLLVIYLEDWWALAVVSMLVLARFFNIIIIRRRAAMGWKGASEPGTQGDLLILLSADRWIRMRGAVDDLKAITSGQWLREPTFIESSLTAFSTLLLYLDAALAGNAKQDGKLLLLVLLFCSVGLLGLANQYTDKFKMYDRLVQVKGEPQKFARRLDLAKKLIKETGREDWAIRLGMIAPTKTSEAMDEDVGPKTM
;
A
#
# COMPACT_ATOMS: atom_id res chain seq x y z
N MET A 1 24.46 -8.17 -16.95
CA MET A 1 24.47 -7.82 -18.38
C MET A 1 24.78 -6.34 -18.60
N PHE A 2 23.93 -5.39 -18.17
CA PHE A 2 24.19 -3.94 -18.35
C PHE A 2 25.52 -3.44 -17.77
N VAL A 3 25.88 -3.85 -16.55
CA VAL A 3 27.18 -3.48 -15.93
C VAL A 3 28.37 -3.96 -16.77
N LEU A 4 28.27 -5.13 -17.40
CA LEU A 4 29.33 -5.67 -18.26
C LEU A 4 29.48 -4.85 -19.55
N LEU A 5 28.38 -4.35 -20.11
CA LEU A 5 28.40 -3.48 -21.29
C LEU A 5 29.04 -2.13 -20.98
N VAL A 6 28.79 -1.55 -19.80
CA VAL A 6 29.43 -0.28 -19.39
C VAL A 6 30.92 -0.46 -19.15
N ILE A 7 31.34 -1.58 -18.56
CA ILE A 7 32.76 -1.92 -18.39
C ILE A 7 33.44 -2.05 -19.76
N TYR A 8 32.77 -2.69 -20.73
CA TYR A 8 33.28 -2.83 -22.09
C TYR A 8 33.43 -1.49 -22.83
N LEU A 9 32.59 -0.50 -22.54
CA LEU A 9 32.68 0.86 -23.11
C LEU A 9 33.77 1.74 -22.44
N GLU A 10 34.46 1.21 -21.43
CA GLU A 10 35.49 1.91 -20.66
C GLU A 10 35.01 3.29 -20.17
N ASP A 11 33.72 3.40 -19.83
CA ASP A 11 33.10 4.62 -19.31
C ASP A 11 32.98 4.52 -17.78
N TRP A 12 34.04 4.95 -17.10
CA TRP A 12 34.12 4.93 -15.64
C TRP A 12 33.08 5.84 -14.97
N TRP A 13 32.69 6.95 -15.61
CA TRP A 13 31.64 7.83 -15.08
C TRP A 13 30.27 7.15 -15.15
N ALA A 14 29.94 6.53 -16.29
CA ALA A 14 28.71 5.75 -16.40
C ALA A 14 28.71 4.57 -15.41
N LEU A 15 29.85 3.91 -15.18
CA LEU A 15 29.97 2.82 -14.21
C LEU A 15 29.72 3.32 -12.78
N ALA A 16 30.29 4.47 -12.42
CA ALA A 16 30.08 5.09 -11.10
C ALA A 16 28.60 5.41 -10.87
N VAL A 17 27.93 6.00 -11.86
CA VAL A 17 26.50 6.32 -11.85
C VAL A 17 25.65 5.06 -11.65
N VAL A 18 25.84 4.03 -12.49
CA VAL A 18 25.12 2.75 -12.32
C VAL A 18 25.34 2.16 -10.93
N SER A 19 26.57 2.22 -10.42
CA SER A 19 26.91 1.70 -9.09
C SER A 19 26.19 2.47 -7.97
N MET A 20 26.11 3.80 -8.06
CA MET A 20 25.38 4.64 -7.11
C MET A 20 23.88 4.32 -7.13
N LEU A 21 23.27 4.16 -8.31
CA LEU A 21 21.86 3.77 -8.44
C LEU A 21 21.57 2.39 -7.82
N VAL A 22 22.44 1.41 -8.05
CA VAL A 22 22.31 0.07 -7.47
C VAL A 22 22.45 0.13 -5.95
N LEU A 23 23.42 0.89 -5.44
CA LEU A 23 23.67 1.02 -4.01
C LEU A 23 22.52 1.73 -3.29
N ALA A 24 21.99 2.83 -3.87
CA ALA A 24 20.84 3.54 -3.33
C ALA A 24 19.59 2.64 -3.28
N ARG A 25 19.35 1.84 -4.33
CA ARG A 25 18.26 0.86 -4.35
C ARG A 25 18.46 -0.24 -3.31
N PHE A 26 19.68 -0.72 -3.15
CA PHE A 26 20.01 -1.76 -2.17
C PHE A 26 19.70 -1.32 -0.74
N PHE A 27 20.14 -0.12 -0.35
CA PHE A 27 19.80 0.44 0.97
C PHE A 27 18.30 0.59 1.19
N ASN A 28 17.58 1.15 0.21
CA ASN A 28 16.13 1.30 0.29
C ASN A 28 15.41 -0.04 0.47
N ILE A 29 15.81 -1.09 -0.29
CA ILE A 29 15.21 -2.43 -0.17
C ILE A 29 15.46 -3.03 1.21
N ILE A 30 16.69 -2.92 1.74
CA ILE A 30 17.02 -3.43 3.08
C ILE A 30 16.18 -2.73 4.14
N ILE A 31 16.08 -1.41 4.09
CA ILE A 31 15.32 -0.63 5.07
C ILE A 31 13.83 -1.01 5.00
N ILE A 32 13.25 -1.09 3.81
CA ILE A 32 11.84 -1.49 3.64
C ILE A 32 11.63 -2.91 4.19
N ARG A 33 12.50 -3.86 3.86
CA ARG A 33 12.40 -5.25 4.36
C ARG A 33 12.47 -5.32 5.87
N ARG A 34 13.39 -4.58 6.50
CA ARG A 34 13.51 -4.54 7.97
C ARG A 34 12.31 -3.88 8.63
N ARG A 35 11.72 -2.85 7.99
CA ARG A 35 10.56 -2.12 8.50
C ARG A 35 9.23 -2.83 8.25
N ALA A 36 9.16 -3.72 7.26
CA ALA A 36 7.97 -4.51 6.92
C ALA A 36 7.75 -5.72 7.84
N ALA A 37 8.45 -5.80 8.99
CA ALA A 37 8.19 -6.83 9.99
C ALA A 37 6.77 -6.66 10.57
N MET A 38 6.08 -7.78 10.80
CA MET A 38 4.74 -7.76 11.42
C MET A 38 4.87 -7.29 12.87
N GLY A 39 4.28 -6.13 13.17
CA GLY A 39 4.10 -5.65 14.54
C GLY A 39 2.81 -6.18 15.17
N TRP A 40 2.43 -5.65 16.33
CA TRP A 40 1.13 -5.93 16.94
C TRP A 40 -0.01 -5.30 16.13
N LYS A 41 -1.09 -6.06 15.89
CA LYS A 41 -2.21 -5.70 14.99
C LYS A 41 -3.59 -5.74 15.69
N GLY A 42 -3.60 -5.80 17.01
CA GLY A 42 -4.80 -5.92 17.84
C GLY A 42 -4.85 -7.25 18.62
N ALA A 43 -5.89 -7.41 19.43
CA ALA A 43 -6.17 -8.67 20.12
C ALA A 43 -6.57 -9.76 19.10
N SER A 44 -6.07 -10.98 19.31
CA SER A 44 -6.45 -12.13 18.47
C SER A 44 -7.88 -12.55 18.77
N GLU A 45 -8.64 -12.76 17.71
CA GLU A 45 -10.03 -13.21 17.74
C GLU A 45 -10.17 -14.45 16.83
N PRO A 46 -9.68 -15.61 17.28
CA PRO A 46 -9.63 -16.81 16.46
C PRO A 46 -11.04 -17.34 16.17
N GLY A 47 -11.26 -17.77 14.93
CA GLY A 47 -12.54 -18.39 14.49
C GLY A 47 -13.63 -17.39 14.07
N THR A 48 -13.42 -16.08 14.28
CA THR A 48 -14.39 -15.06 13.86
C THR A 48 -14.20 -14.67 12.39
N GLN A 49 -15.29 -14.62 11.63
CA GLN A 49 -15.30 -14.08 10.27
C GLN A 49 -15.62 -12.58 10.31
N GLY A 50 -14.80 -11.79 9.63
CA GLY A 50 -14.96 -10.34 9.52
C GLY A 50 -15.41 -9.92 8.13
N ASP A 51 -16.08 -8.78 8.09
CA ASP A 51 -16.55 -8.13 6.89
C ASP A 51 -16.33 -6.62 7.02
N LEU A 52 -15.27 -6.14 6.38
CA LEU A 52 -14.82 -4.75 6.46
C LEU A 52 -15.23 -4.00 5.20
N LEU A 53 -16.11 -3.02 5.38
CA LEU A 53 -16.43 -2.05 4.33
C LEU A 53 -15.48 -0.84 4.43
N ILE A 54 -14.68 -0.66 3.40
CA ILE A 54 -13.73 0.45 3.27
C ILE A 54 -14.30 1.43 2.25
N LEU A 55 -14.59 2.64 2.70
CA LEU A 55 -14.99 3.75 1.83
C LEU A 55 -13.73 4.39 1.24
N LEU A 56 -13.70 4.48 -0.08
CA LEU A 56 -12.65 5.18 -0.82
C LEU A 56 -13.18 6.51 -1.33
N SER A 57 -12.27 7.37 -1.79
CA SER A 57 -12.61 8.62 -2.46
C SER A 57 -13.39 8.38 -3.77
N ALA A 58 -14.24 9.35 -4.12
CA ALA A 58 -15.09 9.37 -5.32
C ALA A 58 -16.16 8.25 -5.35
N ASP A 59 -16.87 8.06 -4.25
CA ASP A 59 -17.96 7.08 -4.11
C ASP A 59 -17.57 5.66 -4.54
N ARG A 60 -16.32 5.29 -4.26
CA ARG A 60 -15.83 3.91 -4.42
C ARG A 60 -15.83 3.23 -3.07
N TRP A 61 -16.01 1.93 -3.07
CA TRP A 61 -15.96 1.13 -1.85
C TRP A 61 -15.32 -0.21 -2.14
N ILE A 62 -14.63 -0.73 -1.14
CA ILE A 62 -14.09 -2.08 -1.14
C ILE A 62 -14.70 -2.82 0.04
N ARG A 63 -15.16 -4.04 -0.21
CA ARG A 63 -15.60 -4.95 0.85
C ARG A 63 -14.56 -6.07 0.98
N MET A 64 -13.84 -6.08 2.09
CA MET A 64 -12.86 -7.12 2.42
C MET A 64 -13.49 -8.11 3.39
N ARG A 65 -13.48 -9.40 3.05
CA ARG A 65 -14.03 -10.49 3.88
C ARG A 65 -12.96 -11.54 4.15
N GLY A 66 -13.02 -12.16 5.32
CA GLY A 66 -12.11 -13.25 5.71
C GLY A 66 -12.07 -13.44 7.22
N ALA A 67 -11.08 -14.18 7.71
CA ALA A 67 -10.85 -14.26 9.16
C ALA A 67 -10.53 -12.87 9.74
N VAL A 68 -11.08 -12.54 10.90
CA VAL A 68 -10.87 -11.24 11.56
C VAL A 68 -9.37 -10.99 11.79
N ASP A 69 -8.62 -12.01 12.21
CA ASP A 69 -7.18 -11.89 12.44
C ASP A 69 -6.40 -11.62 11.14
N ASP A 70 -6.83 -12.17 10.01
CA ASP A 70 -6.22 -11.91 8.70
C ASP A 70 -6.54 -10.48 8.23
N LEU A 71 -7.79 -10.06 8.39
CA LEU A 71 -8.20 -8.68 8.10
C LEU A 71 -7.41 -7.70 8.96
N LYS A 72 -7.33 -7.91 10.27
CA LYS A 72 -6.53 -7.10 11.19
C LYS A 72 -5.06 -7.07 10.78
N ALA A 73 -4.47 -8.21 10.41
CA ALA A 73 -3.07 -8.25 9.99
C ALA A 73 -2.79 -7.33 8.79
N ILE A 74 -3.72 -7.28 7.84
CA ILE A 74 -3.60 -6.48 6.61
C ILE A 74 -3.99 -5.01 6.84
N THR A 75 -5.07 -4.74 7.57
CA THR A 75 -5.69 -3.41 7.64
C THR A 75 -5.34 -2.63 8.90
N SER A 76 -5.00 -3.30 10.00
CA SER A 76 -4.72 -2.63 11.27
C SER A 76 -3.27 -2.15 11.37
N GLY A 77 -3.08 -1.03 12.06
CA GLY A 77 -1.76 -0.50 12.42
C GLY A 77 -0.91 -0.06 11.23
N GLN A 78 0.31 0.39 11.53
CA GLN A 78 1.26 0.83 10.52
C GLN A 78 1.77 -0.36 9.68
N TRP A 79 1.86 -0.19 8.37
CA TRP A 79 2.40 -1.20 7.44
C TRP A 79 3.92 -1.30 7.51
N LEU A 80 4.59 -0.17 7.72
CA LEU A 80 6.02 -0.09 7.95
C LEU A 80 6.23 0.51 9.34
N ARG A 81 6.99 -0.16 10.19
CA ARG A 81 7.41 0.40 11.49
C ARG A 81 8.08 1.76 11.27
N GLU A 82 7.97 2.67 12.21
CA GLU A 82 8.73 3.93 12.19
C GLU A 82 10.24 3.69 12.03
N PRO A 83 10.94 4.48 11.19
CA PRO A 83 12.37 4.28 10.97
C PRO A 83 13.15 4.66 12.24
N THR A 84 14.15 3.85 12.58
CA THR A 84 15.17 4.25 13.55
C THR A 84 16.05 5.38 12.99
N PHE A 85 16.81 6.05 13.86
CA PHE A 85 17.76 7.10 13.43
C PHE A 85 18.73 6.61 12.33
N ILE A 86 19.30 5.41 12.49
CA ILE A 86 20.24 4.84 11.50
C ILE A 86 19.54 4.55 10.17
N GLU A 87 18.33 3.99 10.21
CA GLU A 87 17.54 3.71 9.00
C GLU A 87 17.13 5.01 8.29
N SER A 88 16.78 6.05 9.04
CA SER A 88 16.46 7.38 8.51
C SER A 88 17.70 8.03 7.86
N SER A 89 18.84 8.01 8.53
CA SER A 89 20.11 8.52 8.00
C SER A 89 20.56 7.78 6.74
N LEU A 90 20.39 6.46 6.69
CA LEU A 90 20.72 5.67 5.50
C LEU A 90 19.75 5.95 4.33
N THR A 91 18.48 6.21 4.63
CA THR A 91 17.50 6.68 3.62
C THR A 91 17.94 8.04 3.07
N ALA A 92 18.29 8.99 3.94
CA ALA A 92 18.79 10.30 3.53
C ALA A 92 20.08 10.20 2.69
N PHE A 93 21.02 9.34 3.11
CA PHE A 93 22.25 9.07 2.35
C PHE A 93 21.95 8.48 0.97
N SER A 94 21.00 7.55 0.87
CA SER A 94 20.57 6.99 -0.42
C SER A 94 20.00 8.06 -1.35
N THR A 95 19.25 9.02 -0.80
CA THR A 95 18.74 10.18 -1.56
C THR A 95 19.88 11.09 -2.02
N LEU A 96 20.88 11.34 -1.16
CA LEU A 96 22.06 12.12 -1.53
C LEU A 96 22.86 11.45 -2.66
N LEU A 97 23.02 10.12 -2.62
CA LEU A 97 23.64 9.36 -3.71
C LEU A 97 22.88 9.56 -5.03
N LEU A 98 21.55 9.57 -5.00
CA LEU A 98 20.74 9.79 -6.20
C LEU A 98 20.88 11.21 -6.77
N TYR A 99 21.07 12.22 -5.92
CA TYR A 99 21.36 13.59 -6.41
C TYR A 99 22.78 13.72 -6.95
N LEU A 100 23.75 13.08 -6.29
CA LEU A 100 25.12 13.04 -6.77
C LEU A 100 25.21 12.31 -8.13
N ASP A 101 24.47 11.21 -8.28
CA ASP A 101 24.32 10.45 -9.52
C ASP A 101 23.87 11.34 -10.69
N ALA A 102 22.79 12.12 -10.48
CA ALA A 102 22.29 13.03 -11.50
C ALA A 102 23.32 14.11 -11.89
N ALA A 103 24.10 14.62 -10.93
CA ALA A 103 25.17 15.58 -11.20
C ALA A 103 26.34 14.95 -11.97
N LEU A 104 26.70 13.70 -11.67
CA LEU A 104 27.82 13.00 -12.29
C LEU A 104 27.48 12.40 -13.66
N ALA A 105 26.22 12.08 -13.93
CA ALA A 105 25.75 11.52 -15.20
C ALA A 105 26.08 12.44 -16.40
N GLY A 106 26.21 13.74 -16.18
CA GLY A 106 26.65 14.70 -17.21
C GLY A 106 28.07 14.46 -17.74
N ASN A 107 28.95 13.84 -16.94
CA ASN A 107 30.34 13.57 -17.31
C ASN A 107 30.55 12.27 -18.08
N ALA A 108 29.52 11.42 -18.17
CA ALA A 108 29.59 10.19 -18.95
C ALA A 108 29.71 10.47 -20.45
N LYS A 109 30.31 9.53 -21.19
CA LYS A 109 30.39 9.56 -22.65
C LYS A 109 28.98 9.48 -23.25
N GLN A 110 28.81 9.91 -24.50
CA GLN A 110 27.51 9.90 -25.18
C GLN A 110 26.88 8.49 -25.21
N ASP A 111 27.69 7.47 -25.49
CA ASP A 111 27.24 6.08 -25.52
C ASP A 111 26.82 5.59 -24.13
N GLY A 112 27.56 5.97 -23.08
CA GLY A 112 27.23 5.68 -21.69
C GLY A 112 25.92 6.35 -21.26
N LYS A 113 25.70 7.60 -21.62
CA LYS A 113 24.44 8.33 -21.37
C LYS A 113 23.25 7.66 -22.06
N LEU A 114 23.41 7.24 -23.32
CA LEU A 114 22.35 6.56 -24.06
C LEU A 114 22.00 5.21 -23.41
N LEU A 115 23.02 4.46 -22.99
CA LEU A 115 22.83 3.19 -22.30
C LEU A 115 22.15 3.36 -20.94
N LEU A 116 22.54 4.38 -20.16
CA LEU A 116 21.88 4.76 -18.91
C LEU A 116 20.40 5.11 -19.12
N LEU A 117 20.10 5.89 -20.15
CA LEU A 117 18.73 6.25 -20.51
C LEU A 117 17.89 5.00 -20.81
N VAL A 118 18.39 4.10 -21.67
CA VAL A 118 17.72 2.83 -21.98
C VAL A 118 17.50 2.00 -20.71
N LEU A 119 18.50 1.89 -19.85
CA LEU A 119 18.39 1.17 -18.57
C LEU A 119 17.27 1.74 -17.68
N LEU A 120 17.19 3.07 -17.54
CA LEU A 120 16.17 3.73 -16.72
C LEU A 120 14.77 3.51 -17.28
N PHE A 121 14.58 3.70 -18.59
CA PHE A 121 13.28 3.46 -19.24
C PHE A 121 12.85 1.99 -19.15
N CYS A 122 13.76 1.04 -19.44
CA CYS A 122 13.49 -0.38 -19.26
C CYS A 122 13.13 -0.70 -17.80
N SER A 123 13.83 -0.12 -16.81
CA SER A 123 13.55 -0.36 -15.39
C SER A 123 12.17 0.14 -14.99
N VAL A 124 11.75 1.33 -15.45
CA VAL A 124 10.42 1.88 -15.14
C VAL A 124 9.33 1.11 -15.89
N GLY A 125 9.58 0.74 -17.15
CA GLY A 125 8.66 -0.08 -17.95
C GLY A 125 8.42 -1.45 -17.33
N LEU A 126 9.49 -2.15 -16.93
CA LEU A 126 9.40 -3.45 -16.25
C LEU A 126 8.65 -3.34 -14.92
N LEU A 127 8.90 -2.28 -14.13
CA LEU A 127 8.17 -2.04 -12.89
C LEU A 127 6.69 -1.79 -13.15
N GLY A 128 6.35 -1.00 -14.18
CA GLY A 128 4.97 -0.75 -14.59
C GLY A 128 4.25 -2.02 -15.02
N LEU A 129 4.90 -2.86 -15.84
CA LEU A 129 4.36 -4.15 -16.25
C LEU A 129 4.17 -5.09 -15.05
N ALA A 130 5.16 -5.20 -14.17
CA ALA A 130 5.06 -6.01 -12.96
C ALA A 130 3.89 -5.58 -12.08
N ASN A 131 3.71 -4.27 -11.90
CA ASN A 131 2.59 -3.72 -11.14
C ASN A 131 1.23 -4.00 -11.81
N GLN A 132 1.16 -3.95 -13.14
CA GLN A 132 -0.07 -4.22 -13.88
C GLN A 132 -0.49 -5.70 -13.83
N TYR A 133 0.47 -6.63 -13.90
CA TYR A 133 0.21 -8.08 -13.81
C TYR A 133 0.05 -8.60 -12.38
N THR A 134 0.14 -7.72 -11.36
CA THR A 134 -0.04 -8.13 -9.97
C THR A 134 -1.53 -8.25 -9.64
N ASP A 135 -2.09 -9.44 -9.87
CA ASP A 135 -3.51 -9.74 -9.58
C ASP A 135 -3.79 -10.11 -8.11
N LYS A 136 -2.73 -10.40 -7.36
CA LYS A 136 -2.80 -10.86 -5.97
C LYS A 136 -1.78 -10.09 -5.15
N PHE A 137 -2.22 -9.59 -4.01
CA PHE A 137 -1.36 -8.87 -3.09
C PHE A 137 -1.06 -9.76 -1.89
N LYS A 138 0.20 -10.13 -1.69
CA LYS A 138 0.65 -10.89 -0.52
C LYS A 138 1.24 -9.92 0.51
N MET A 139 0.66 -9.90 1.71
CA MET A 139 1.11 -9.04 2.80
C MET A 139 1.10 -9.81 4.12
N TYR A 140 2.22 -9.78 4.84
CA TYR A 140 2.39 -10.51 6.10
C TYR A 140 1.97 -11.99 6.03
N ASP A 141 2.35 -12.66 4.95
CA ASP A 141 1.95 -14.03 4.62
C ASP A 141 0.44 -14.26 4.40
N ARG A 142 -0.35 -13.19 4.32
CA ARG A 142 -1.78 -13.21 3.96
C ARG A 142 -1.96 -12.82 2.50
N LEU A 143 -2.89 -13.47 1.83
CA LEU A 143 -3.19 -13.23 0.42
C LEU A 143 -4.48 -12.42 0.30
N VAL A 144 -4.39 -11.28 -0.37
CA VAL A 144 -5.53 -10.45 -0.76
C VAL A 144 -5.75 -10.62 -2.26
N GLN A 145 -6.97 -10.97 -2.63
CA GLN A 145 -7.38 -11.15 -4.01
C GLN A 145 -8.77 -10.54 -4.21
N VAL A 146 -8.99 -9.93 -5.39
CA VAL A 146 -10.31 -9.46 -5.79
C VAL A 146 -11.21 -10.66 -6.08
N LYS A 147 -12.37 -10.70 -5.43
CA LYS A 147 -13.37 -11.76 -5.63
C LYS A 147 -14.53 -11.23 -6.47
N GLY A 148 -14.62 -11.73 -7.70
CA GLY A 148 -15.68 -11.39 -8.65
C GLY A 148 -15.48 -10.04 -9.34
N GLU A 149 -16.45 -9.63 -10.14
CA GLU A 149 -16.41 -8.37 -10.87
C GLU A 149 -16.85 -7.18 -10.01
N PRO A 150 -16.30 -5.97 -10.24
CA PRO A 150 -16.75 -4.77 -9.57
C PRO A 150 -18.23 -4.48 -9.84
N GLN A 151 -19.03 -4.39 -8.77
CA GLN A 151 -20.45 -4.08 -8.88
C GLN A 151 -20.69 -2.57 -8.84
N LYS A 152 -21.44 -2.05 -9.83
CA LYS A 152 -21.86 -0.65 -9.89
C LYS A 152 -23.22 -0.48 -9.21
N PHE A 153 -23.39 0.65 -8.53
CA PHE A 153 -24.64 1.07 -7.92
C PHE A 153 -24.93 2.51 -8.34
N ALA A 154 -26.20 2.81 -8.62
CA ALA A 154 -26.60 4.16 -9.03
C ALA A 154 -26.52 5.15 -7.87
N ARG A 155 -26.86 4.71 -6.65
CA ARG A 155 -26.82 5.53 -5.43
C ARG A 155 -26.12 4.78 -4.29
N ARG A 156 -25.49 5.53 -3.39
CA ARG A 156 -24.93 5.02 -2.13
C ARG A 156 -25.97 4.30 -1.26
N LEU A 157 -27.23 4.75 -1.34
CA LEU A 157 -28.36 4.12 -0.64
C LEU A 157 -28.65 2.70 -1.16
N ASP A 158 -28.51 2.45 -2.47
CA ASP A 158 -28.80 1.15 -3.07
C ASP A 158 -27.78 0.10 -2.61
N LEU A 159 -26.52 0.51 -2.51
CA LEU A 159 -25.46 -0.28 -1.89
C LEU A 159 -25.81 -0.61 -0.44
N ALA A 160 -26.14 0.40 0.36
CA ALA A 160 -26.46 0.21 1.77
C ALA A 160 -27.62 -0.77 1.95
N LYS A 161 -28.72 -0.60 1.21
CA LYS A 161 -29.86 -1.52 1.23
C LYS A 161 -29.46 -2.95 0.88
N LYS A 162 -28.63 -3.16 -0.14
CA LYS A 162 -28.15 -4.50 -0.51
C LYS A 162 -27.31 -5.12 0.61
N LEU A 163 -26.36 -4.36 1.17
CA LEU A 163 -25.48 -4.82 2.23
C LEU A 163 -26.25 -5.14 3.52
N ILE A 164 -27.20 -4.29 3.92
CA ILE A 164 -28.09 -4.53 5.07
C ILE A 164 -28.89 -5.81 4.89
N LYS A 165 -29.41 -6.05 3.68
CA LYS A 165 -30.13 -7.29 3.36
C LYS A 165 -29.22 -8.52 3.47
N GLU A 166 -27.95 -8.41 3.11
CA GLU A 166 -26.99 -9.51 3.20
C GLU A 166 -26.48 -9.77 4.63
N THR A 167 -26.30 -8.72 5.45
CA THR A 167 -25.76 -8.84 6.82
C THR A 167 -26.84 -8.94 7.89
N GLY A 168 -28.08 -8.55 7.58
CA GLY A 168 -29.18 -8.43 8.55
C GLY A 168 -29.01 -7.30 9.55
N ARG A 169 -28.06 -6.38 9.33
CA ARG A 169 -27.68 -5.31 10.27
C ARG A 169 -27.62 -3.96 9.59
N GLU A 170 -28.17 -2.94 10.24
CA GLU A 170 -28.23 -1.56 9.73
C GLU A 170 -27.42 -0.54 10.55
N ASP A 171 -26.94 -0.93 11.73
CA ASP A 171 -26.21 -0.07 12.67
C ASP A 171 -24.95 0.56 12.06
N TRP A 172 -24.19 -0.22 11.31
CA TRP A 172 -23.00 0.28 10.59
C TRP A 172 -23.36 1.29 9.50
N ALA A 173 -24.51 1.12 8.82
CA ALA A 173 -24.93 1.99 7.73
C ALA A 173 -25.41 3.35 8.28
N ILE A 174 -26.08 3.35 9.44
CA ILE A 174 -26.46 4.58 10.16
C ILE A 174 -25.20 5.32 10.61
N ARG A 175 -24.25 4.63 11.25
CA ARG A 175 -22.99 5.23 11.74
C ARG A 175 -22.13 5.82 10.61
N LEU A 176 -22.17 5.23 9.42
CA LEU A 176 -21.48 5.76 8.24
C LEU A 176 -22.27 6.84 7.48
N GLY A 177 -23.47 7.22 7.97
CA GLY A 177 -24.34 8.19 7.33
C GLY A 177 -24.84 7.74 5.94
N MET A 178 -24.93 6.43 5.71
CA MET A 178 -25.43 5.86 4.45
C MET A 178 -26.95 5.82 4.39
N ILE A 179 -27.60 5.74 5.55
CA ILE A 179 -29.05 5.78 5.74
C ILE A 179 -29.37 6.71 6.89
N ALA A 180 -30.57 7.30 6.87
CA ALA A 180 -31.08 8.05 8.01
C ALA A 180 -31.48 7.08 9.14
N PRO A 181 -31.29 7.44 10.42
CA PRO A 181 -31.83 6.66 11.53
C PRO A 181 -33.36 6.60 11.41
N THR A 182 -33.92 5.42 11.66
CA THR A 182 -35.37 5.23 11.71
C THR A 182 -35.87 5.64 13.10
N LYS A 183 -37.09 6.17 13.25
CA LYS A 183 -37.65 6.61 14.56
C LYS A 183 -37.56 5.57 15.69
N THR A 184 -37.44 4.29 15.36
CA THR A 184 -37.27 3.18 16.32
C THR A 184 -35.87 3.14 16.95
N SER A 185 -34.82 3.63 16.29
CA SER A 185 -33.47 3.70 16.86
C SER A 185 -33.27 4.92 17.76
N GLU A 186 -34.01 6.02 17.51
CA GLU A 186 -34.00 7.22 18.37
C GLU A 186 -34.50 6.91 19.79
N ALA A 187 -35.51 6.03 19.92
CA ALA A 187 -36.06 5.62 21.21
C ALA A 187 -35.10 4.74 22.06
N MET A 188 -34.08 4.12 21.45
CA MET A 188 -33.09 3.30 22.17
C MET A 188 -31.91 4.13 22.70
N ASP A 189 -31.57 5.24 22.04
CA ASP A 189 -30.52 6.16 22.51
C ASP A 189 -31.03 7.12 23.62
N GLU A 190 -32.33 7.43 23.65
CA GLU A 190 -32.91 8.28 24.72
C GLU A 190 -32.97 7.59 26.10
N ASP A 191 -33.05 6.26 26.18
CA ASP A 191 -33.13 5.51 27.46
C ASP A 191 -31.74 5.30 28.13
N VAL A 192 -30.65 5.65 27.45
CA VAL A 192 -29.25 5.57 27.96
C VAL A 192 -28.71 6.96 28.37
N GLY A 193 -29.60 7.95 28.53
CA GLY A 193 -29.26 9.22 29.17
C GLY A 193 -28.97 9.03 30.67
N PRO A 194 -28.00 9.77 31.26
CA PRO A 194 -27.63 9.58 32.66
C PRO A 194 -28.83 9.89 33.56
N LYS A 195 -29.26 8.92 34.37
CA LYS A 195 -30.13 9.17 35.52
C LYS A 195 -29.33 9.97 36.53
N THR A 196 -29.41 11.29 36.43
CA THR A 196 -28.96 12.22 37.45
C THR A 196 -29.78 11.98 38.71
N MET A 197 -29.09 11.54 39.77
CA MET A 197 -29.55 11.61 41.15
C MET A 197 -29.18 12.98 41.72
#